data_AF-A0A344UQP6-F1
#
_entry.id   AF-A0A344UQP6-F1
#
_cell.length_a   1.000
_cell.length_b   1.000
_cell.length_c   1.000
_cell.angle_alpha   90.00
_cell.angle_beta   90.00
_cell.angle_gamma   90.00
#
_symmetry.space_group_name_H-M   'P 1'
#
loop_
_entity.id
_entity.type
_entity.pdbx_description
1 polymer ?
#
loop_
_entity_poly.entity_id
_entity_poly.type
_entity_poly.pdbx_seq_one_letter_code
_entity_poly.pdbx_strand_id
1 'polypeptide(L)'
;MTANDEHSYYRELADGTIKQVNPFTGVQVWTVPGRGSRPLSRPITDPRPITDADRVAACAFCQNRVLETPPEKSRLIPTLSTGASSADDSTEIMRGYRVLRHVPAGDLSATTAEFRRIPNLFEILSWEYWHANHGLELPADARHWQEDYLSDPAGLAHVHRILDSKFAAQGLDLQATRLSAADLRGESAPFFAGGHDVVLARRHYADDATTTAGLAGSGTLSVLEHRAFIAATVATMGNLYASNPEARYVAAFQNWLKPAGASFDHLHKQLVAIDDIGHSNDEVLSRATGDPAMFNRWGPDFAIGHNHILAANDDAVAFVGFGHRYPSVEVWSTDSCDQPWRMDAGKVDAVSDLLHAMHVAVGTDVPSNEEWHHRPVGVGTPMPWRIILKLRVSTLAGFEGSTKVYVNTISPASLTARLLPRLVSARRAGRIAEMRIGAECDLPRGILQSVG
;
A
#
# COMPACT_ATOMS: atom_id res chain seq x y z
N MET A 1 15.12 -21.04 -21.10
CA MET A 1 16.17 -20.17 -20.55
C MET A 1 17.50 -20.80 -20.90
N THR A 2 18.40 -20.09 -21.58
CA THR A 2 19.78 -20.59 -21.74
C THR A 2 20.56 -20.26 -20.47
N ALA A 3 21.53 -21.09 -20.08
CA ALA A 3 22.36 -20.81 -18.90
C ALA A 3 23.09 -19.45 -19.00
N ASN A 4 23.37 -18.98 -20.22
CA ASN A 4 24.01 -17.68 -20.47
C ASN A 4 23.11 -16.48 -20.12
N ASP A 5 21.79 -16.59 -20.34
CA ASP A 5 20.85 -15.50 -20.00
C ASP A 5 20.70 -15.34 -18.49
N GLU A 6 20.63 -16.46 -17.76
CA GLU A 6 20.51 -16.47 -16.30
C GLU A 6 21.75 -15.90 -15.62
N HIS A 7 22.95 -16.27 -16.07
CA HIS A 7 24.21 -15.75 -15.54
C HIS A 7 24.37 -14.22 -15.67
N SER A 8 23.58 -13.59 -16.55
CA SER A 8 23.56 -12.13 -16.70
C SER A 8 22.75 -11.43 -15.59
N TYR A 9 21.80 -12.12 -14.97
CA TYR A 9 20.90 -11.57 -13.95
C TYR A 9 21.08 -12.16 -12.55
N TYR A 10 21.51 -13.42 -12.44
CA TYR A 10 21.71 -14.10 -11.18
C TYR A 10 22.93 -15.03 -11.26
N ARG A 11 23.91 -14.81 -10.37
CA ARG A 11 25.13 -15.62 -10.32
C ARG A 11 25.62 -15.82 -8.90
N GLU A 12 25.66 -17.08 -8.48
CA GLU A 12 26.35 -17.50 -7.26
C GLU A 12 27.83 -17.78 -7.55
N LEU A 13 28.70 -17.22 -6.72
CA LEU A 13 30.15 -17.37 -6.81
C LEU A 13 30.63 -18.44 -5.82
N ALA A 14 31.85 -18.96 -6.05
CA ALA A 14 32.42 -20.02 -5.24
C ALA A 14 32.62 -19.66 -3.76
N ASP A 15 32.74 -18.37 -3.44
CA ASP A 15 32.83 -17.86 -2.07
C ASP A 15 31.46 -17.75 -1.38
N GLY A 16 30.37 -18.01 -2.10
CA GLY A 16 28.98 -17.85 -1.65
C GLY A 16 28.38 -16.46 -1.94
N THR A 17 29.14 -15.55 -2.56
CA THR A 17 28.62 -14.25 -2.99
C THR A 17 27.62 -14.41 -4.12
N ILE A 18 26.46 -13.77 -4.02
CA ILE A 18 25.43 -13.77 -5.05
C ILE A 18 25.38 -12.40 -5.71
N LYS A 19 25.68 -12.33 -7.00
CA LYS A 19 25.54 -11.11 -7.81
C LYS A 19 24.23 -11.16 -8.57
N GLN A 20 23.44 -10.11 -8.45
CA GLN A 20 22.09 -10.01 -8.97
C GLN A 20 21.93 -8.71 -9.77
N VAL A 21 21.19 -8.77 -10.87
CA VAL A 21 20.69 -7.61 -11.59
C VAL A 21 19.18 -7.81 -11.70
N ASN A 22 18.39 -6.84 -11.27
CA ASN A 22 16.95 -6.91 -11.44
C ASN A 22 16.61 -6.81 -12.94
N PRO A 23 15.94 -7.80 -13.53
CA PRO A 23 15.68 -7.82 -14.96
C PRO A 23 14.68 -6.74 -15.40
N PHE A 24 13.87 -6.24 -14.46
CA PHE A 24 12.85 -5.22 -14.71
C PHE A 24 13.42 -3.79 -14.60
N THR A 25 14.32 -3.54 -13.64
CA THR A 25 14.80 -2.18 -13.31
C THR A 25 16.30 -1.98 -13.54
N GLY A 26 17.05 -3.03 -13.89
CA GLY A 26 18.51 -2.96 -14.04
C GLY A 26 19.30 -2.76 -12.74
N VAL A 27 18.63 -2.69 -11.59
CA VAL A 27 19.27 -2.49 -10.28
C VAL A 27 20.24 -3.63 -9.98
N GLN A 28 21.48 -3.29 -9.63
CA GLN A 28 22.50 -4.27 -9.27
C GLN A 28 22.55 -4.47 -7.76
N VAL A 29 22.63 -5.72 -7.31
CA VAL A 29 22.63 -6.08 -5.89
C VAL A 29 23.53 -7.27 -5.63
N TRP A 30 24.36 -7.19 -4.60
CA TRP A 30 25.22 -8.26 -4.16
C TRP A 30 24.76 -8.75 -2.78
N THR A 31 24.72 -10.06 -2.60
CA THR A 31 24.58 -10.67 -1.28
C THR A 31 25.90 -11.32 -0.91
N VAL A 32 26.53 -10.84 0.16
CA VAL A 32 27.87 -11.29 0.57
C VAL A 32 27.75 -12.15 1.85
N PRO A 33 28.35 -13.34 1.89
CA PRO A 33 28.38 -14.21 3.06
C PRO A 33 28.93 -13.54 4.32
N GLY A 34 28.52 -14.04 5.49
CA GLY A 34 29.00 -13.55 6.80
C GLY A 34 28.27 -12.32 7.36
N ARG A 35 27.39 -11.66 6.58
CA ARG A 35 26.54 -10.56 7.09
C ARG A 35 25.10 -10.98 7.46
N GLY A 36 24.74 -12.24 7.21
CA GLY A 36 23.36 -12.72 7.25
C GLY A 36 22.80 -13.16 8.59
N SER A 37 23.58 -13.20 9.68
CA SER A 37 23.07 -13.65 11.00
C SER A 37 22.19 -12.63 11.72
N ARG A 38 21.96 -11.44 11.16
CA ARG A 38 21.15 -10.39 11.79
C ARG A 38 19.65 -10.76 11.75
N PRO A 39 18.92 -10.54 12.86
CA PRO A 39 17.45 -10.56 12.85
C PRO A 39 16.87 -9.58 11.82
N LEU A 40 15.68 -9.88 11.30
CA LEU A 40 14.95 -8.98 10.39
C LEU A 40 14.48 -7.72 11.13
N SER A 41 14.04 -7.89 12.37
CA SER A 41 13.54 -6.81 13.20
C SER A 41 14.60 -6.23 14.11
N ARG A 42 14.32 -5.02 14.59
CA ARG A 42 15.03 -4.42 15.72
C ARG A 42 14.03 -4.21 16.84
N PRO A 43 14.38 -4.52 18.11
CA PRO A 43 13.50 -4.23 19.22
C PRO A 43 13.10 -2.76 19.23
N ILE A 44 11.81 -2.49 19.48
CA ILE A 44 11.34 -1.13 19.73
C ILE A 44 12.01 -0.64 21.01
N THR A 45 12.62 0.55 20.95
CA THR A 45 13.31 1.16 22.09
C THR A 45 12.29 1.68 23.10
N ASP A 46 12.52 1.38 24.39
CA ASP A 46 11.76 1.89 25.54
C ASP A 46 10.23 1.73 25.44
N PRO A 47 9.71 0.50 25.22
CA PRO A 47 8.27 0.28 25.22
C PRO A 47 7.68 0.56 26.60
N ARG A 48 6.58 1.32 26.65
CA ARG A 48 5.84 1.58 27.88
C ARG A 48 4.49 0.86 27.86
N PRO A 49 3.86 0.61 29.01
CA PRO A 49 2.48 0.12 29.05
C PRO A 49 1.52 1.00 28.25
N ILE A 50 0.59 0.37 27.54
CA ILE A 50 -0.51 1.05 26.83
C ILE A 50 -1.58 1.47 27.83
N THR A 51 -2.08 2.70 27.70
CA THR A 51 -3.26 3.20 28.41
C THR A 51 -4.51 3.08 27.54
N ASP A 52 -5.70 3.18 28.13
CA ASP A 52 -6.96 3.18 27.36
C ASP A 52 -7.03 4.35 26.36
N ALA A 53 -6.46 5.50 26.71
CA ALA A 53 -6.38 6.66 25.82
C ALA A 53 -5.49 6.38 24.59
N ASP A 54 -4.37 5.67 24.77
CA ASP A 54 -3.47 5.31 23.67
C ASP A 54 -4.18 4.44 22.62
N ARG A 55 -5.11 3.58 23.03
CA ARG A 55 -5.84 2.69 22.10
C ARG A 55 -6.69 3.43 21.08
N VAL A 56 -7.10 4.66 21.39
CA VAL A 56 -8.10 5.40 20.61
C VAL A 56 -7.68 6.81 20.21
N ALA A 57 -6.56 7.33 20.74
CA ALA A 57 -6.14 8.71 20.53
C ALA A 57 -4.61 8.93 20.44
N ALA A 58 -3.81 7.87 20.24
CA ALA A 58 -2.35 7.96 20.17
C ALA A 58 -1.82 8.89 19.05
N CYS A 59 -2.52 8.98 17.92
CA CYS A 59 -2.17 9.90 16.82
C CYS A 59 -3.42 10.43 16.11
N ALA A 60 -3.23 11.38 15.18
CA ALA A 60 -4.30 12.02 14.42
C ALA A 60 -5.16 11.05 13.59
N PHE A 61 -4.65 9.85 13.26
CA PHE A 61 -5.41 8.83 12.51
C PHE A 61 -6.30 7.96 13.40
N CYS A 62 -6.17 8.07 14.73
CA CYS A 62 -6.92 7.24 15.65
C CYS A 62 -8.41 7.63 15.71
N GLN A 63 -9.25 6.65 16.06
CA GLN A 63 -10.72 6.74 15.99
C GLN A 63 -11.35 7.88 16.81
N ASN A 64 -10.72 8.37 17.89
CA ASN A 64 -11.26 9.51 18.66
C ASN A 64 -10.70 10.88 18.20
N ARG A 65 -9.86 10.88 17.14
CA ARG A 65 -9.21 12.07 16.58
C ARG A 65 -9.59 12.29 15.11
N VAL A 66 -10.74 11.76 14.68
CA VAL A 66 -11.19 11.80 13.27
C VAL A 66 -11.30 13.22 12.67
N LEU A 67 -11.51 14.24 13.51
CA LEU A 67 -11.59 15.64 13.11
C LEU A 67 -10.22 16.36 13.03
N GLU A 68 -9.12 15.62 13.14
CA GLU A 68 -7.75 16.10 12.95
C GLU A 68 -7.15 15.69 11.61
N THR A 69 -7.93 14.97 10.81
CA THR A 69 -7.65 14.64 9.41
C THR A 69 -8.63 15.37 8.51
N PRO A 70 -8.32 15.65 7.23
CA PRO A 70 -9.30 16.22 6.31
C PRO A 70 -10.62 15.44 6.27
N PRO A 71 -11.74 16.09 5.89
CA PRO A 71 -13.04 15.43 5.70
C PRO A 71 -12.91 14.08 4.99
N GLU A 72 -13.45 13.03 5.60
CA GLU A 72 -13.36 11.69 5.02
C GLU A 72 -14.27 11.54 3.80
N LYS A 73 -13.70 10.99 2.73
CA LYS A 73 -14.43 10.68 1.49
C LYS A 73 -15.36 9.49 1.70
N SER A 74 -14.88 8.48 2.44
CA SER A 74 -15.69 7.31 2.81
C SER A 74 -15.16 6.60 4.05
N ARG A 75 -16.01 5.77 4.65
CA ARG A 75 -15.66 4.84 5.72
C ARG A 75 -16.30 3.48 5.51
N LEU A 76 -15.65 2.44 6.03
CA LEU A 76 -16.19 1.09 6.11
C LEU A 76 -16.60 0.82 7.56
N ILE A 77 -17.85 0.44 7.77
CA ILE A 77 -18.39 0.07 9.08
C ILE A 77 -18.89 -1.38 9.04
N PRO A 78 -18.80 -2.15 10.14
CA PRO A 78 -19.36 -3.50 10.18
C PRO A 78 -20.85 -3.48 9.77
N THR A 79 -21.31 -4.44 8.96
CA THR A 79 -22.70 -4.45 8.42
C THR A 79 -23.79 -4.40 9.49
N LEU A 80 -23.53 -4.96 10.67
CA LEU A 80 -24.45 -4.97 11.81
C LEU A 80 -24.48 -3.65 12.60
N SER A 81 -23.65 -2.67 12.23
CA SER A 81 -23.60 -1.38 12.93
C SER A 81 -24.87 -0.57 12.68
N THR A 82 -25.48 -0.08 13.76
CA THR A 82 -26.60 0.86 13.75
C THR A 82 -26.11 2.27 14.06
N GLY A 83 -26.70 3.32 13.48
CA GLY A 83 -26.55 4.67 14.02
C GLY A 83 -26.06 5.78 13.08
N ALA A 84 -25.70 5.49 11.82
CA ALA A 84 -25.45 6.56 10.84
C ALA A 84 -26.18 6.28 9.52
N SER A 85 -26.81 7.32 8.98
CA SER A 85 -27.24 7.43 7.59
C SER A 85 -26.32 8.43 6.91
N SER A 86 -25.61 8.04 5.85
CA SER A 86 -25.03 9.04 4.95
C SER A 86 -26.14 9.68 4.09
N ALA A 87 -25.89 10.87 3.53
CA ALA A 87 -26.76 11.46 2.50
C ALA A 87 -26.97 10.49 1.32
N ASP A 88 -25.99 9.61 1.12
CA ASP A 88 -25.99 8.50 0.18
C ASP A 88 -25.75 7.20 0.98
N ASP A 89 -26.72 6.76 1.81
CA ASP A 89 -26.65 5.47 2.55
C ASP A 89 -26.64 4.32 1.55
N SER A 90 -25.45 4.07 1.01
CA SER A 90 -25.26 3.12 -0.06
C SER A 90 -25.51 1.70 0.48
N THR A 91 -26.21 0.89 -0.32
CA THR A 91 -26.33 -0.56 -0.10
C THR A 91 -25.02 -1.29 -0.44
N GLU A 92 -23.94 -0.55 -0.72
CA GLU A 92 -22.65 -1.08 -1.09
C GLU A 92 -22.03 -1.83 0.10
N ILE A 93 -21.88 -3.15 -0.08
CA ILE A 93 -21.19 -4.02 0.87
C ILE A 93 -19.82 -4.39 0.32
N MET A 94 -18.78 -3.97 1.03
CA MET A 94 -17.40 -4.34 0.78
C MET A 94 -16.93 -5.33 1.84
N ARG A 95 -16.95 -6.63 1.51
CA ARG A 95 -16.39 -7.70 2.37
C ARG A 95 -16.91 -7.69 3.81
N GLY A 96 -18.22 -7.67 3.98
CA GLY A 96 -18.84 -7.67 5.32
C GLY A 96 -18.86 -6.29 5.99
N TYR A 97 -18.46 -5.24 5.28
CA TYR A 97 -18.57 -3.86 5.74
C TYR A 97 -19.53 -3.07 4.83
N ARG A 98 -20.38 -2.25 5.41
CA ARG A 98 -21.14 -1.21 4.68
C ARG A 98 -20.20 -0.05 4.38
N VAL A 99 -20.30 0.49 3.17
CA VAL A 99 -19.56 1.70 2.78
C VAL A 99 -20.46 2.91 3.01
N LEU A 100 -20.02 3.82 3.87
CA LEU A 100 -20.66 5.13 4.03
C LEU A 100 -19.80 6.19 3.34
N ARG A 101 -20.43 7.10 2.61
CA ARG A 101 -19.76 8.19 1.89
C ARG A 101 -20.21 9.52 2.44
N HIS A 102 -19.31 10.51 2.44
CA HIS A 102 -19.64 11.90 2.77
C HIS A 102 -20.38 12.07 4.11
N VAL A 103 -19.97 11.30 5.13
CA VAL A 103 -20.61 11.38 6.45
C VAL A 103 -20.42 12.79 7.03
N PRO A 104 -21.50 13.49 7.44
CA PRO A 104 -21.40 14.82 8.03
C PRO A 104 -20.51 14.84 9.28
N ALA A 105 -19.85 15.97 9.54
CA ALA A 105 -18.92 16.09 10.65
C ALA A 105 -19.56 15.77 12.02
N GLY A 106 -20.81 16.20 12.23
CA GLY A 106 -21.57 15.93 13.45
C GLY A 106 -21.86 14.44 13.70
N ASP A 107 -21.95 13.65 12.63
CA ASP A 107 -22.37 12.25 12.68
C ASP A 107 -21.19 11.26 12.70
N LEU A 108 -19.95 11.75 12.55
CA LEU A 108 -18.75 10.90 12.50
C LEU A 108 -18.58 10.04 13.77
N SER A 109 -19.12 10.48 14.91
CA SER A 109 -19.06 9.75 16.19
C SER A 109 -20.15 8.68 16.34
N ALA A 110 -21.17 8.68 15.49
CA ALA A 110 -22.31 7.76 15.59
C ALA A 110 -21.98 6.34 15.13
N THR A 111 -20.87 6.16 14.41
CA THR A 111 -20.35 4.85 13.98
C THR A 111 -18.84 4.77 14.21
N THR A 112 -18.35 3.55 14.43
CA THR A 112 -16.92 3.27 14.46
C THR A 112 -16.49 2.71 13.11
N ALA A 113 -15.69 3.48 12.37
CA ALA A 113 -15.11 3.06 11.11
C ALA A 113 -13.99 2.03 11.34
N GLU A 114 -14.03 0.90 10.66
CA GLU A 114 -12.92 -0.06 10.61
C GLU A 114 -11.82 0.42 9.65
N PHE A 115 -12.22 1.03 8.54
CA PHE A 115 -11.32 1.73 7.60
C PHE A 115 -11.91 3.08 7.20
N ARG A 116 -11.05 4.06 6.96
CA ARG A 116 -11.42 5.38 6.44
C ARG A 116 -10.59 5.72 5.21
N ARG A 117 -11.21 6.38 4.24
CA ARG A 117 -10.52 7.05 3.13
C ARG A 117 -10.59 8.56 3.36
N ILE A 118 -9.43 9.17 3.48
CA ILE A 118 -9.29 10.62 3.67
C ILE A 118 -8.39 11.20 2.56
N PRO A 119 -8.55 12.47 2.20
CA PRO A 119 -7.54 13.22 1.46
C PRO A 119 -6.23 13.29 2.26
N ASN A 120 -5.10 13.27 1.57
CA ASN A 120 -3.82 13.61 2.18
C ASN A 120 -3.71 15.13 2.32
N LEU A 121 -3.36 15.60 3.52
CA LEU A 121 -3.23 17.04 3.79
C LEU A 121 -2.05 17.68 3.03
N PHE A 122 -1.03 16.89 2.72
CA PHE A 122 0.17 17.33 2.00
C PHE A 122 0.28 16.54 0.69
N GLU A 123 -0.47 16.97 -0.31
CA GLU A 123 -0.50 16.36 -1.63
C GLU A 123 0.89 16.38 -2.30
N ILE A 124 1.22 15.33 -3.06
CA ILE A 124 2.45 15.31 -3.87
C ILE A 124 2.28 16.21 -5.09
N LEU A 125 1.17 15.99 -5.82
CA LEU A 125 0.67 16.90 -6.84
C LEU A 125 -0.58 17.55 -6.29
N SER A 126 -0.53 18.85 -6.03
CA SER A 126 -1.63 19.58 -5.41
C SER A 126 -2.86 19.67 -6.31
N TRP A 127 -4.02 19.92 -5.72
CA TRP A 127 -5.21 20.33 -6.49
C TRP A 127 -4.90 21.47 -7.48
N GLU A 128 -4.18 22.49 -7.02
CA GLU A 128 -3.79 23.64 -7.87
C GLU A 128 -2.92 23.22 -9.06
N TYR A 129 -2.05 22.21 -8.89
CA TYR A 129 -1.28 21.67 -10.01
C TYR A 129 -2.20 21.12 -11.11
N TRP A 130 -3.21 20.35 -10.73
CA TRP A 130 -4.17 19.80 -11.69
C TRP A 130 -5.07 20.88 -12.28
N HIS A 131 -5.56 21.80 -11.47
CA HIS A 131 -6.41 22.89 -11.94
C HIS A 131 -5.67 23.80 -12.93
N ALA A 132 -4.48 24.29 -12.56
CA ALA A 132 -3.75 25.27 -13.36
C ALA A 132 -3.13 24.69 -14.65
N ASN A 133 -2.64 23.44 -14.62
CA ASN A 133 -1.91 22.86 -15.75
C ASN A 133 -2.78 21.99 -16.66
N HIS A 134 -3.84 21.41 -16.10
CA HIS A 134 -4.69 20.44 -16.79
C HIS A 134 -6.15 20.91 -16.92
N GLY A 135 -6.49 22.08 -16.37
CA GLY A 135 -7.85 22.62 -16.42
C GLY A 135 -8.85 21.78 -15.63
N LEU A 136 -8.38 21.01 -14.64
CA LEU A 136 -9.24 20.14 -13.84
C LEU A 136 -10.17 21.02 -12.98
N GLU A 137 -11.47 20.87 -13.19
CA GLU A 137 -12.50 21.52 -12.39
C GLU A 137 -13.04 20.57 -11.33
N LEU A 138 -13.54 21.13 -10.22
CA LEU A 138 -14.12 20.31 -9.16
C LEU A 138 -15.37 19.59 -9.73
N PRO A 139 -15.43 18.24 -9.69
CA PRO A 139 -16.61 17.51 -10.13
C PRO A 139 -17.87 17.96 -9.40
N ALA A 140 -19.03 17.90 -10.06
CA ALA A 140 -20.29 18.46 -9.53
C ALA A 140 -20.72 17.81 -8.20
N ASP A 141 -20.48 16.51 -8.06
CA ASP A 141 -20.71 15.74 -6.83
C ASP A 141 -19.76 16.17 -5.70
N ALA A 142 -18.47 16.34 -5.99
CA ALA A 142 -17.49 16.87 -5.04
C ALA A 142 -17.82 18.31 -4.63
N ARG A 143 -18.30 19.14 -5.56
CA ARG A 143 -18.77 20.50 -5.30
C ARG A 143 -19.98 20.49 -4.37
N HIS A 144 -20.97 19.66 -4.66
CA HIS A 144 -22.15 19.54 -3.82
C HIS A 144 -21.77 19.08 -2.40
N TRP A 145 -20.91 18.06 -2.30
CA TRP A 145 -20.40 17.59 -1.00
C TRP A 145 -19.66 18.69 -0.24
N GLN A 146 -18.82 19.48 -0.92
CA GLN A 146 -18.14 20.62 -0.29
C GLN A 146 -19.12 21.65 0.26
N GLU A 147 -20.12 22.06 -0.53
CA GLU A 147 -21.11 23.04 -0.07
C GLU A 147 -21.92 22.51 1.11
N ASP A 148 -22.37 21.26 1.07
CA ASP A 148 -23.13 20.63 2.16
C ASP A 148 -22.28 20.59 3.43
N TYR A 149 -21.02 20.16 3.33
CA TYR A 149 -20.10 20.08 4.46
C TYR A 149 -19.76 21.44 5.06
N LEU A 150 -19.63 22.48 4.23
CA LEU A 150 -19.38 23.86 4.68
C LEU A 150 -20.63 24.54 5.24
N SER A 151 -21.83 24.08 4.87
CA SER A 151 -23.10 24.63 5.38
C SER A 151 -23.43 24.14 6.79
N ASP A 152 -22.95 22.96 7.18
CA ASP A 152 -23.06 22.43 8.55
C ASP A 152 -22.06 23.17 9.47
N PRO A 153 -22.50 23.80 10.59
CA PRO A 153 -21.60 24.42 11.56
C PRO A 153 -20.46 23.51 12.04
N ALA A 154 -20.70 22.21 12.22
CA ALA A 154 -19.68 21.25 12.63
C ALA A 154 -18.66 21.01 11.52
N GLY A 155 -19.12 20.92 10.26
CA GLY A 155 -18.27 20.74 9.09
C GLY A 155 -17.43 21.97 8.77
N LEU A 156 -18.02 23.17 8.85
CA LEU A 156 -17.30 24.44 8.72
C LEU A 156 -16.20 24.58 9.77
N ALA A 157 -16.52 24.33 11.04
CA ALA A 157 -15.54 24.37 12.12
C ALA A 157 -14.41 23.35 11.92
N HIS A 158 -14.73 22.17 11.38
CA HIS A 158 -13.73 21.17 11.04
C HIS A 158 -12.80 21.64 9.92
N VAL A 159 -13.34 22.14 8.80
CA VAL A 159 -12.53 22.64 7.67
C VAL A 159 -11.61 23.77 8.12
N HIS A 160 -12.11 24.71 8.95
CA HIS A 160 -11.27 25.77 9.50
C HIS A 160 -10.05 25.22 10.26
N ARG A 161 -10.25 24.26 11.17
CA ARG A 161 -9.13 23.67 11.93
C ARG A 161 -8.09 22.98 11.05
N ILE A 162 -8.52 22.27 10.01
CA ILE A 162 -7.61 21.58 9.10
C ILE A 162 -6.83 22.60 8.26
N LEU A 163 -7.48 23.65 7.77
CA LEU A 163 -6.82 24.74 7.06
C LEU A 163 -5.83 25.49 7.95
N ASP A 164 -6.20 25.83 9.19
CA ASP A 164 -5.28 26.49 10.12
C ASP A 164 -4.04 25.62 10.40
N SER A 165 -4.24 24.30 10.54
CA SER A 165 -3.14 23.34 10.70
C SER A 165 -2.23 23.29 9.45
N LYS A 166 -2.82 23.33 8.25
CA LYS A 166 -2.11 23.39 6.97
C LYS A 166 -1.30 24.68 6.84
N PHE A 167 -1.91 25.84 7.10
CA PHE A 167 -1.25 27.15 7.04
C PHE A 167 -0.09 27.24 8.03
N ALA A 168 -0.28 26.79 9.27
CA ALA A 168 0.78 26.74 10.26
C ALA A 168 1.94 25.84 9.82
N ALA A 169 1.66 24.67 9.25
CA ALA A 169 2.71 23.76 8.73
C ALA A 169 3.48 24.35 7.54
N GLN A 170 2.86 25.26 6.78
CA GLN A 170 3.48 26.01 5.69
C GLN A 170 4.19 27.30 6.17
N GLY A 171 4.10 27.63 7.46
CA GLY A 171 4.65 28.87 8.02
C GLY A 171 3.90 30.13 7.62
N LEU A 172 2.62 30.01 7.23
CA LEU A 172 1.76 31.13 6.85
C LEU A 172 1.02 31.67 8.07
N ASP A 173 1.02 32.99 8.26
CA ASP A 173 0.21 33.70 9.27
C ASP A 173 -1.20 33.98 8.71
N LEU A 174 -1.93 32.91 8.43
CA LEU A 174 -3.30 32.94 7.92
C LEU A 174 -4.23 32.21 8.89
N GLN A 175 -5.49 32.63 8.91
CA GLN A 175 -6.55 32.00 9.71
C GLN A 175 -7.76 31.78 8.81
N ALA A 176 -8.26 30.55 8.77
CA ALA A 176 -9.34 30.15 7.88
C ALA A 176 -10.62 30.95 8.12
N THR A 177 -10.89 31.35 9.37
CA THR A 177 -12.06 32.18 9.74
C THR A 177 -12.01 33.60 9.17
N ARG A 178 -10.86 34.06 8.65
CA ARG A 178 -10.70 35.39 8.03
C ARG A 178 -10.81 35.34 6.51
N LEU A 179 -10.86 34.15 5.91
CA LEU A 179 -11.03 33.98 4.47
C LEU A 179 -12.41 34.45 4.04
N SER A 180 -12.51 34.98 2.81
CA SER A 180 -13.82 35.16 2.19
C SER A 180 -14.47 33.81 1.91
N ALA A 181 -15.78 33.79 1.68
CA ALA A 181 -16.46 32.55 1.32
C ALA A 181 -15.96 31.94 -0.01
N ALA A 182 -15.38 32.76 -0.90
CA ALA A 182 -14.76 32.28 -2.14
C ALA A 182 -13.38 31.66 -1.85
N ASP A 183 -12.55 32.34 -1.06
CA ASP A 183 -11.21 31.85 -0.72
C ASP A 183 -11.28 30.57 0.11
N LEU A 184 -12.22 30.48 1.05
CA LEU A 184 -12.46 29.27 1.84
C LEU A 184 -12.79 28.06 0.94
N ARG A 185 -13.59 28.27 -0.11
CA ARG A 185 -13.91 27.21 -1.09
C ARG A 185 -12.69 26.81 -1.90
N GLY A 186 -11.89 27.79 -2.34
CA GLY A 186 -10.65 27.53 -3.07
C GLY A 186 -9.65 26.73 -2.22
N GLU A 187 -9.38 27.19 -1.00
CA GLU A 187 -8.41 26.58 -0.09
C GLU A 187 -8.83 25.18 0.40
N SER A 188 -10.14 24.94 0.54
CA SER A 188 -10.66 23.63 0.98
C SER A 188 -10.98 22.67 -0.18
N ALA A 189 -10.98 23.11 -1.45
CA ALA A 189 -11.19 22.24 -2.61
C ALA A 189 -10.34 20.95 -2.63
N PRO A 190 -9.04 20.97 -2.24
CA PRO A 190 -8.22 19.75 -2.17
C PRO A 190 -8.80 18.66 -1.25
N PHE A 191 -9.57 19.04 -0.22
CA PHE A 191 -10.19 18.06 0.68
C PHE A 191 -11.34 17.29 0.04
N PHE A 192 -11.88 17.79 -1.07
CA PHE A 192 -13.06 17.22 -1.72
C PHE A 192 -12.71 16.57 -3.07
N ALA A 193 -11.69 17.09 -3.78
CA ALA A 193 -11.29 16.58 -5.10
C ALA A 193 -9.78 16.34 -5.26
N GLY A 194 -9.00 16.36 -4.18
CA GLY A 194 -7.56 16.11 -4.23
C GLY A 194 -7.21 14.74 -4.82
N GLY A 195 -6.07 14.69 -5.53
CA GLY A 195 -5.55 13.53 -6.23
C GLY A 195 -4.66 12.62 -5.37
N HIS A 196 -4.49 12.94 -4.09
CA HIS A 196 -3.71 12.16 -3.13
C HIS A 196 -4.59 11.74 -1.95
N ASP A 197 -4.85 10.43 -1.84
CA ASP A 197 -5.69 9.86 -0.79
C ASP A 197 -4.90 8.94 0.15
N VAL A 198 -5.43 8.79 1.37
CA VAL A 198 -4.94 7.89 2.39
C VAL A 198 -6.08 6.95 2.80
N VAL A 199 -5.83 5.64 2.76
CA VAL A 199 -6.71 4.62 3.34
C VAL A 199 -6.10 4.15 4.65
N LEU A 200 -6.78 4.39 5.77
CA LEU A 200 -6.27 4.11 7.12
C LEU A 200 -7.14 3.09 7.85
N ALA A 201 -6.50 2.24 8.66
CA ALA A 201 -7.18 1.30 9.54
C ALA A 201 -7.58 1.94 10.87
N ARG A 202 -8.51 1.35 11.61
CA ARG A 202 -8.98 1.86 12.90
C ARG A 202 -7.93 1.83 14.00
N ARG A 203 -7.25 0.69 14.14
CA ARG A 203 -6.39 0.36 15.29
C ARG A 203 -4.98 0.94 15.12
N HIS A 204 -4.47 1.59 16.16
CA HIS A 204 -3.07 1.99 16.27
C HIS A 204 -2.21 0.87 16.88
N TYR A 205 -2.72 0.28 17.96
CA TYR A 205 -2.12 -0.87 18.65
C TYR A 205 -3.03 -2.09 18.46
N ALA A 206 -2.43 -3.29 18.44
CA ALA A 206 -3.19 -4.53 18.37
C ALA A 206 -4.07 -4.69 19.63
N ASP A 207 -5.18 -5.42 19.51
CA ASP A 207 -6.14 -5.55 20.61
C ASP A 207 -5.49 -6.23 21.83
N ASP A 208 -4.59 -7.18 21.61
CA ASP A 208 -3.81 -7.90 22.63
C ASP A 208 -2.53 -7.16 23.07
N ALA A 209 -2.25 -5.97 22.54
CA ALA A 209 -1.06 -5.21 22.89
C ALA A 209 -1.09 -4.76 24.36
N THR A 210 -0.01 -5.09 25.08
CA THR A 210 0.21 -4.69 26.49
C THR A 210 1.15 -3.48 26.60
N THR A 211 1.98 -3.25 25.59
CA THR A 211 2.94 -2.13 25.53
C THR A 211 2.90 -1.45 24.17
N THR A 212 3.45 -0.24 24.09
CA THR A 212 3.51 0.57 22.86
C THR A 212 4.36 -0.06 21.75
N ALA A 213 4.98 -1.22 21.99
CA ALA A 213 5.60 -2.03 20.93
C ALA A 213 4.58 -2.84 20.11
N GLY A 214 3.38 -3.10 20.63
CA GLY A 214 2.34 -3.91 19.98
C GLY A 214 1.54 -3.14 18.94
N LEU A 215 2.22 -2.59 17.91
CA LEU A 215 1.56 -1.85 16.83
C LEU A 215 0.62 -2.74 16.02
N ALA A 216 -0.55 -2.21 15.65
CA ALA A 216 -1.47 -2.84 14.72
C ALA A 216 -1.01 -2.57 13.27
N GLY A 217 -0.34 -3.53 12.66
CA GLY A 217 0.07 -3.48 11.25
C GLY A 217 -0.75 -4.42 10.35
N SER A 218 -0.43 -4.46 9.07
CA SER A 218 -1.20 -5.24 8.08
C SER A 218 -1.32 -6.73 8.44
N GLY A 219 -0.29 -7.33 9.05
CA GLY A 219 -0.31 -8.73 9.51
C GLY A 219 -1.02 -8.97 10.85
N THR A 220 -1.62 -7.94 11.44
CA THR A 220 -2.48 -8.07 12.65
C THR A 220 -3.96 -8.00 12.31
N LEU A 221 -4.30 -7.62 11.08
CA LEU A 221 -5.67 -7.67 10.58
C LEU A 221 -6.14 -9.13 10.53
N SER A 222 -7.44 -9.36 10.69
CA SER A 222 -8.04 -10.64 10.28
C SER A 222 -8.02 -10.77 8.75
N VAL A 223 -8.21 -11.97 8.22
CA VAL A 223 -8.35 -12.21 6.77
C VAL A 223 -9.46 -11.33 6.17
N LEU A 224 -10.60 -11.21 6.84
CA LEU A 224 -11.72 -10.39 6.38
C LEU A 224 -11.38 -8.89 6.37
N GLU A 225 -10.74 -8.40 7.43
CA GLU A 225 -10.27 -7.01 7.53
C GLU A 225 -9.24 -6.70 6.44
N HIS A 226 -8.28 -7.60 6.20
CA HIS A 226 -7.27 -7.38 5.15
C HIS A 226 -7.89 -7.38 3.75
N ARG A 227 -8.83 -8.28 3.45
CA ARG A 227 -9.60 -8.25 2.19
C ARG A 227 -10.34 -6.92 2.01
N ALA A 228 -11.00 -6.41 3.05
CA ALA A 228 -11.66 -5.11 3.01
C ALA A 228 -10.67 -3.95 2.81
N PHE A 229 -9.50 -3.98 3.47
CA PHE A 229 -8.47 -2.96 3.34
C PHE A 229 -7.89 -2.88 1.93
N ILE A 230 -7.61 -4.04 1.31
CA ILE A 230 -7.13 -4.13 -0.06
C ILE A 230 -8.23 -3.73 -1.05
N ALA A 231 -9.47 -4.18 -0.85
CA ALA A 231 -10.61 -3.79 -1.68
C ALA A 231 -10.85 -2.27 -1.65
N ALA A 232 -10.77 -1.63 -0.47
CA ALA A 232 -10.89 -0.19 -0.33
C ALA A 232 -9.76 0.56 -1.04
N THR A 233 -8.54 0.01 -1.00
CA THR A 233 -7.37 0.54 -1.73
C THR A 233 -7.58 0.46 -3.24
N VAL A 234 -7.99 -0.71 -3.75
CA VAL A 234 -8.29 -0.93 -5.17
C VAL A 234 -9.43 -0.02 -5.66
N ALA A 235 -10.51 0.09 -4.88
CA ALA A 235 -11.62 1.00 -5.20
C ALA A 235 -11.16 2.47 -5.23
N THR A 236 -10.27 2.86 -4.30
CA THR A 236 -9.68 4.21 -4.29
C THR A 236 -8.85 4.47 -5.54
N MET A 237 -8.07 3.49 -6.03
CA MET A 237 -7.36 3.61 -7.32
C MET A 237 -8.33 3.89 -8.47
N GLY A 238 -9.39 3.07 -8.59
CA GLY A 238 -10.40 3.24 -9.63
C GLY A 238 -11.11 4.59 -9.54
N ASN A 239 -11.41 5.07 -8.33
CA ASN A 239 -12.02 6.38 -8.10
C ASN A 239 -11.09 7.53 -8.51
N LEU A 240 -9.79 7.47 -8.19
CA LEU A 240 -8.82 8.50 -8.59
C LEU A 240 -8.70 8.62 -10.12
N TYR A 241 -8.67 7.48 -10.82
CA TYR A 241 -8.71 7.47 -12.29
C TYR A 241 -10.02 8.01 -12.86
N ALA A 242 -11.15 7.68 -12.24
CA ALA A 242 -12.45 8.16 -12.71
C ALA A 242 -12.63 9.67 -12.48
N SER A 243 -12.09 10.21 -11.38
CA SER A 243 -12.22 11.63 -11.03
C SER A 243 -11.23 12.53 -11.75
N ASN A 244 -10.15 11.98 -12.31
CA ASN A 244 -9.11 12.75 -12.99
C ASN A 244 -8.73 12.09 -14.34
N PRO A 245 -9.32 12.53 -15.46
CA PRO A 245 -9.02 12.00 -16.79
C PRO A 245 -7.56 12.14 -17.23
N GLU A 246 -6.83 13.10 -16.67
CA GLU A 246 -5.42 13.38 -17.00
C GLU A 246 -4.45 12.50 -16.19
N ALA A 247 -4.95 11.76 -15.19
CA ALA A 247 -4.12 10.82 -14.44
C ALA A 247 -3.72 9.62 -15.32
N ARG A 248 -2.43 9.52 -15.61
CA ARG A 248 -1.84 8.39 -16.36
C ARG A 248 -1.51 7.21 -15.47
N TYR A 249 -1.15 7.47 -14.20
CA TYR A 249 -0.84 6.44 -13.23
C TYR A 249 -1.35 6.81 -11.83
N VAL A 250 -1.81 5.81 -11.07
CA VAL A 250 -2.11 5.95 -9.64
C VAL A 250 -1.12 5.09 -8.86
N ALA A 251 -0.17 5.73 -8.19
CA ALA A 251 0.81 5.05 -7.37
C ALA A 251 0.20 4.69 -6.01
N ALA A 252 -0.06 3.40 -5.77
CA ALA A 252 -0.47 2.88 -4.46
C ALA A 252 0.73 2.30 -3.70
N PHE A 253 0.90 2.72 -2.44
CA PHE A 253 2.01 2.25 -1.61
C PHE A 253 1.74 2.35 -0.10
N GLN A 254 2.54 1.64 0.69
CA GLN A 254 2.59 1.73 2.15
C GLN A 254 4.03 1.90 2.62
N ASN A 255 4.26 2.84 3.52
CA ASN A 255 5.50 2.93 4.29
C ASN A 255 5.21 2.50 5.72
N TRP A 256 5.86 1.44 6.18
CA TRP A 256 5.67 0.89 7.53
C TRP A 256 6.92 1.11 8.39
N LEU A 257 6.75 1.86 9.48
CA LEU A 257 7.78 2.32 10.42
C LEU A 257 8.79 3.33 9.85
N LYS A 258 9.38 4.11 10.75
CA LYS A 258 10.35 5.19 10.44
C LYS A 258 11.47 4.79 9.47
N PRO A 259 12.14 3.62 9.56
CA PRO A 259 13.21 3.25 8.61
C PRO A 259 12.74 3.07 7.16
N ALA A 260 11.44 2.84 6.94
CA ALA A 260 10.82 2.78 5.62
C ALA A 260 10.27 4.14 5.15
N GLY A 261 10.36 5.19 5.98
CA GLY A 261 9.86 6.53 5.65
C GLY A 261 8.42 6.80 6.09
N ALA A 262 7.88 6.02 7.05
CA ALA A 262 6.57 6.31 7.62
C ALA A 262 6.66 7.55 8.53
N SER A 263 5.72 8.50 8.37
CA SER A 263 5.56 9.64 9.27
C SER A 263 4.72 9.31 10.50
N PHE A 264 3.82 8.32 10.37
CA PHE A 264 2.98 7.81 11.45
C PHE A 264 3.14 6.30 11.56
N ASP A 265 3.27 5.78 12.78
CA ASP A 265 3.27 4.35 13.08
C ASP A 265 1.83 3.80 13.20
N HIS A 266 0.91 4.35 12.39
CA HIS A 266 -0.49 3.92 12.29
C HIS A 266 -0.72 3.32 10.90
N LEU A 267 -1.37 2.17 10.79
CA LEU A 267 -1.51 1.48 9.50
C LEU A 267 -2.30 2.31 8.48
N HIS A 268 -1.65 2.68 7.39
CA HIS A 268 -2.26 3.41 6.28
C HIS A 268 -1.57 3.10 4.95
N LYS A 269 -2.33 3.23 3.85
CA LYS A 269 -1.83 3.22 2.47
C LYS A 269 -2.05 4.58 1.85
N GLN A 270 -1.14 5.00 0.99
CA GLN A 270 -1.21 6.24 0.22
C GLN A 270 -1.44 5.91 -1.26
N LEU A 271 -2.27 6.72 -1.91
CA LEU A 271 -2.60 6.60 -3.32
C LEU A 271 -2.48 7.97 -3.97
N VAL A 272 -1.63 8.08 -4.98
CA VAL A 272 -1.29 9.35 -5.62
C VAL A 272 -1.55 9.25 -7.11
N ALA A 273 -2.49 10.04 -7.62
CA ALA A 273 -2.66 10.26 -9.04
C ALA A 273 -1.49 11.10 -9.58
N ILE A 274 -0.93 10.68 -10.71
CA ILE A 274 0.13 11.38 -11.43
C ILE A 274 -0.16 11.38 -12.94
N ASP A 275 0.24 12.44 -13.63
CA ASP A 275 0.10 12.64 -15.09
C ASP A 275 1.28 12.03 -15.87
N ASP A 276 2.19 11.35 -15.17
CA ASP A 276 3.27 10.55 -15.73
C ASP A 276 3.05 9.06 -15.37
N ILE A 277 3.73 8.13 -16.05
CA ILE A 277 3.81 6.73 -15.64
C ILE A 277 5.01 6.46 -14.73
N GLY A 278 5.99 7.38 -14.71
CA GLY A 278 7.20 7.31 -13.90
C GLY A 278 8.31 6.46 -14.53
N HIS A 279 9.56 6.89 -14.35
CA HIS A 279 10.74 6.32 -14.99
C HIS A 279 10.88 4.80 -14.80
N SER A 280 10.64 4.29 -13.58
CA SER A 280 10.74 2.85 -13.33
C SER A 280 9.72 2.05 -14.12
N ASN A 281 8.49 2.54 -14.31
CA ASN A 281 7.50 1.84 -15.12
C ASN A 281 7.86 1.93 -16.60
N ASP A 282 8.35 3.09 -17.06
CA ASP A 282 8.79 3.28 -18.44
C ASP A 282 9.89 2.30 -18.85
N GLU A 283 10.92 2.12 -18.01
CA GLU A 283 11.99 1.14 -18.25
C GLU A 283 11.45 -0.30 -18.30
N VAL A 284 10.56 -0.65 -17.37
CA VAL A 284 9.96 -1.99 -17.29
C VAL A 284 9.12 -2.26 -18.54
N LEU A 285 8.27 -1.31 -18.94
CA LEU A 285 7.38 -1.45 -20.09
C LEU A 285 8.15 -1.46 -21.41
N SER A 286 9.22 -0.67 -21.53
CA SER A 286 10.13 -0.72 -22.68
C SER A 286 10.74 -2.10 -22.85
N ARG A 287 11.23 -2.71 -21.75
CA ARG A 287 11.75 -4.09 -21.75
C ARG A 287 10.68 -5.13 -22.06
N ALA A 288 9.49 -5.01 -21.45
CA ALA A 288 8.37 -5.93 -21.70
C ALA A 288 7.91 -5.90 -23.16
N THR A 289 8.00 -4.74 -23.81
CA THR A 289 7.66 -4.62 -25.24
C THR A 289 8.60 -5.42 -26.12
N GLY A 290 9.89 -5.50 -25.77
CA GLY A 290 10.89 -6.31 -26.46
C GLY A 290 10.91 -7.79 -26.05
N ASP A 291 10.44 -8.12 -24.84
CA ASP A 291 10.36 -9.48 -24.30
C ASP A 291 9.07 -9.68 -23.47
N PRO A 292 7.92 -9.96 -24.12
CA PRO A 292 6.64 -10.14 -23.43
C PRO A 292 6.67 -11.24 -22.36
N ALA A 293 7.51 -12.25 -22.55
CA ALA A 293 7.66 -13.36 -21.61
C ALA A 293 8.51 -13.01 -20.37
N MET A 294 9.09 -11.80 -20.28
CA MET A 294 10.04 -11.45 -19.21
C MET A 294 9.44 -11.57 -17.81
N PHE A 295 8.16 -11.24 -17.66
CA PHE A 295 7.45 -11.29 -16.39
C PHE A 295 7.31 -12.72 -15.87
N ASN A 296 6.89 -13.65 -16.73
CA ASN A 296 6.85 -15.07 -16.38
C ASN A 296 8.26 -15.59 -16.08
N ARG A 297 9.19 -15.35 -17.02
CA ARG A 297 10.56 -15.88 -16.97
C ARG A 297 11.31 -15.47 -15.70
N TRP A 298 11.26 -14.19 -15.34
CA TRP A 298 12.06 -13.61 -14.26
C TRP A 298 11.30 -13.40 -12.96
N GLY A 299 9.98 -13.58 -12.96
CA GLY A 299 9.15 -13.62 -11.76
C GLY A 299 8.90 -15.07 -11.31
N PRO A 300 7.67 -15.59 -11.48
CA PRO A 300 7.30 -16.92 -10.97
C PRO A 300 8.17 -18.07 -11.49
N ASP A 301 8.53 -18.10 -12.77
CA ASP A 301 9.33 -19.20 -13.32
C ASP A 301 10.72 -19.24 -12.67
N PHE A 302 11.39 -18.09 -12.54
CA PHE A 302 12.67 -18.02 -11.84
C PHE A 302 12.53 -18.54 -10.41
N ALA A 303 11.49 -18.11 -9.69
CA ALA A 303 11.24 -18.53 -8.32
C ALA A 303 10.94 -20.03 -8.19
N ILE A 304 10.23 -20.64 -9.14
CA ILE A 304 10.02 -22.10 -9.20
C ILE A 304 11.37 -22.80 -9.38
N GLY A 305 12.22 -22.32 -10.30
CA GLY A 305 13.54 -22.92 -10.58
C GLY A 305 14.51 -22.87 -9.40
N HIS A 306 14.35 -21.88 -8.52
CA HIS A 306 15.25 -21.63 -7.40
C HIS A 306 14.66 -21.99 -6.04
N ASN A 307 13.48 -22.63 -6.00
CA ASN A 307 12.75 -22.94 -4.77
C ASN A 307 12.51 -21.70 -3.89
N HIS A 308 12.06 -20.60 -4.49
CA HIS A 308 11.74 -19.34 -3.81
C HIS A 308 10.23 -19.08 -3.66
N ILE A 309 9.39 -20.01 -4.13
CA ILE A 309 7.94 -19.97 -3.90
C ILE A 309 7.66 -20.04 -2.39
N LEU A 310 6.85 -19.09 -1.91
CA LEU A 310 6.40 -19.03 -0.52
C LEU A 310 5.00 -19.60 -0.36
N ALA A 311 4.06 -19.14 -1.19
CA ALA A 311 2.67 -19.57 -1.16
C ALA A 311 1.97 -19.30 -2.49
N ALA A 312 0.87 -20.01 -2.74
CA ALA A 312 0.01 -19.77 -3.88
C ALA A 312 -1.44 -20.18 -3.59
N ASN A 313 -2.38 -19.48 -4.21
CA ASN A 313 -3.76 -19.90 -4.36
C ASN A 313 -4.07 -20.01 -5.85
N ASP A 314 -5.34 -19.97 -6.25
CA ASP A 314 -5.72 -20.20 -7.65
C ASP A 314 -5.46 -18.99 -8.56
N ASP A 315 -5.33 -17.80 -7.96
CA ASP A 315 -5.34 -16.52 -8.69
C ASP A 315 -4.16 -15.61 -8.37
N ALA A 316 -3.26 -16.06 -7.49
CA ALA A 316 -2.07 -15.33 -7.11
C ALA A 316 -0.93 -16.27 -6.69
N VAL A 317 0.29 -15.75 -6.79
CA VAL A 317 1.52 -16.41 -6.32
C VAL A 317 2.38 -15.46 -5.51
N ALA A 318 2.95 -15.94 -4.41
CA ALA A 318 3.88 -15.22 -3.56
C ALA A 318 5.24 -15.92 -3.52
N PHE A 319 6.31 -15.15 -3.69
CA PHE A 319 7.68 -15.67 -3.73
C PHE A 319 8.71 -14.64 -3.27
N VAL A 320 9.92 -15.09 -2.97
CA VAL A 320 11.04 -14.19 -2.71
C VAL A 320 11.65 -13.71 -4.02
N GLY A 321 11.65 -12.40 -4.22
CA GLY A 321 12.23 -11.74 -5.39
C GLY A 321 13.73 -11.56 -5.29
N PHE A 322 14.39 -11.26 -6.42
CA PHE A 322 15.82 -11.02 -6.50
C PHE A 322 16.14 -9.68 -7.19
N GLY A 323 17.39 -9.20 -7.03
CA GLY A 323 17.84 -7.94 -7.63
C GLY A 323 17.24 -6.67 -6.99
N HIS A 324 16.46 -6.80 -5.93
CA HIS A 324 15.91 -5.66 -5.20
C HIS A 324 16.93 -5.03 -4.26
N ARG A 325 16.94 -3.69 -4.19
CA ARG A 325 17.78 -2.91 -3.27
C ARG A 325 17.72 -3.38 -1.81
N TYR A 326 16.59 -3.95 -1.42
CA TYR A 326 16.35 -4.56 -0.12
C TYR A 326 15.86 -6.00 -0.32
N PRO A 327 16.01 -6.91 0.66
CA PRO A 327 15.35 -8.21 0.58
C PRO A 327 13.84 -8.02 0.40
N SER A 328 13.24 -8.73 -0.55
CA SER A 328 11.85 -8.48 -0.96
C SER A 328 11.05 -9.76 -1.10
N VAL A 329 9.79 -9.67 -0.72
CA VAL A 329 8.76 -10.63 -1.08
C VAL A 329 7.89 -10.01 -2.16
N GLU A 330 7.48 -10.78 -3.14
CA GLU A 330 6.60 -10.34 -4.21
C GLU A 330 5.31 -11.16 -4.22
N VAL A 331 4.18 -10.49 -4.45
CA VAL A 331 2.86 -11.12 -4.63
C VAL A 331 2.31 -10.68 -5.96
N TRP A 332 2.02 -11.63 -6.85
CA TRP A 332 1.62 -11.38 -8.23
C TRP A 332 0.25 -11.99 -8.48
N SER A 333 -0.65 -11.23 -9.10
CA SER A 333 -1.87 -11.79 -9.69
C SER A 333 -1.49 -12.68 -10.87
N THR A 334 -2.15 -13.83 -11.00
CA THR A 334 -2.01 -14.72 -12.17
C THR A 334 -3.11 -14.48 -13.21
N ASP A 335 -4.08 -13.62 -12.89
CA ASP A 335 -5.21 -13.29 -13.77
C ASP A 335 -4.75 -12.58 -15.06
N SER A 336 -5.57 -12.68 -16.10
CA SER A 336 -5.38 -11.96 -17.37
C SER A 336 -5.64 -10.46 -17.25
N CYS A 337 -6.55 -10.07 -16.36
CA CYS A 337 -6.78 -8.68 -16.00
C CYS A 337 -5.57 -8.15 -15.22
N ASP A 338 -5.06 -6.99 -15.62
CA ASP A 338 -3.81 -6.44 -15.12
C ASP A 338 -3.96 -5.04 -14.49
N GLN A 339 -5.21 -4.62 -14.32
CA GLN A 339 -5.62 -3.38 -13.66
C GLN A 339 -6.52 -3.73 -12.48
N PRO A 340 -6.05 -3.61 -11.23
CA PRO A 340 -6.75 -4.17 -10.07
C PRO A 340 -8.17 -3.65 -9.89
N TRP A 341 -8.45 -2.39 -10.24
CA TRP A 341 -9.80 -1.79 -10.14
C TRP A 341 -10.79 -2.32 -11.19
N ARG A 342 -10.34 -3.16 -12.12
CA ARG A 342 -11.17 -3.86 -13.11
C ARG A 342 -11.30 -5.35 -12.82
N MET A 343 -10.58 -5.86 -11.83
CA MET A 343 -10.57 -7.28 -11.49
C MET A 343 -11.82 -7.68 -10.73
N ASP A 344 -12.23 -8.93 -10.90
CA ASP A 344 -13.26 -9.53 -10.08
C ASP A 344 -12.85 -9.56 -8.61
N ALA A 345 -13.84 -9.40 -7.75
CA ALA A 345 -13.66 -9.35 -6.31
C ALA A 345 -12.88 -10.56 -5.75
N GLY A 346 -13.17 -11.77 -6.23
CA GLY A 346 -12.45 -12.98 -5.80
C GLY A 346 -10.96 -12.97 -6.14
N LYS A 347 -10.57 -12.37 -7.27
CA LYS A 347 -9.17 -12.25 -7.70
C LYS A 347 -8.41 -11.25 -6.83
N VAL A 348 -9.07 -10.14 -6.48
CA VAL A 348 -8.53 -9.16 -5.52
C VAL A 348 -8.34 -9.80 -4.13
N ASP A 349 -9.29 -10.64 -3.69
CA ASP A 349 -9.18 -11.37 -2.43
C ASP A 349 -8.01 -12.36 -2.44
N ALA A 350 -7.78 -13.04 -3.56
CA ALA A 350 -6.67 -13.98 -3.70
C ALA A 350 -5.30 -13.29 -3.54
N VAL A 351 -5.12 -12.11 -4.14
CA VAL A 351 -3.91 -11.29 -3.93
C VAL A 351 -3.83 -10.80 -2.48
N SER A 352 -4.96 -10.36 -1.92
CA SER A 352 -5.05 -9.91 -0.52
C SER A 352 -4.64 -11.01 0.47
N ASP A 353 -5.10 -12.24 0.27
CA ASP A 353 -4.81 -13.38 1.15
C ASP A 353 -3.31 -13.69 1.20
N LEU A 354 -2.65 -13.71 0.03
CA LEU A 354 -1.21 -13.93 -0.02
C LEU A 354 -0.43 -12.76 0.59
N LEU A 355 -0.79 -11.52 0.25
CA LEU A 355 -0.15 -10.34 0.83
C LEU A 355 -0.31 -10.30 2.36
N HIS A 356 -1.50 -10.63 2.86
CA HIS A 356 -1.76 -10.75 4.29
C HIS A 356 -0.83 -11.80 4.93
N ALA A 357 -0.75 -12.98 4.32
CA ALA A 357 0.12 -14.04 4.81
C ALA A 357 1.60 -13.62 4.85
N MET A 358 2.06 -12.85 3.84
CA MET A 358 3.41 -12.31 3.84
C MET A 358 3.62 -11.30 4.98
N HIS A 359 2.67 -10.41 5.23
CA HIS A 359 2.74 -9.48 6.37
C HIS A 359 2.74 -10.19 7.72
N VAL A 360 1.94 -11.26 7.89
CA VAL A 360 1.94 -12.10 9.10
C VAL A 360 3.31 -12.79 9.27
N ALA A 361 3.86 -13.35 8.20
CA ALA A 361 5.14 -14.05 8.23
C ALA A 361 6.35 -13.12 8.33
N VAL A 362 6.23 -11.86 7.93
CA VAL A 362 7.27 -10.84 8.10
C VAL A 362 7.23 -10.29 9.53
N GLY A 363 6.05 -9.94 10.04
CA GLY A 363 5.84 -9.37 11.37
C GLY A 363 5.80 -7.84 11.37
N THR A 364 5.09 -7.25 12.33
CA THR A 364 4.88 -5.80 12.44
C THR A 364 6.12 -5.04 12.93
N ASP A 365 7.14 -5.73 13.42
CA ASP A 365 8.40 -5.18 13.90
C ASP A 365 9.47 -5.04 12.81
N VAL A 366 9.15 -5.42 11.56
CA VAL A 366 10.03 -5.27 10.41
C VAL A 366 9.59 -4.06 9.59
N PRO A 367 10.39 -2.98 9.53
CA PRO A 367 10.10 -1.85 8.64
C PRO A 367 10.02 -2.30 7.19
N SER A 368 9.03 -1.83 6.44
CA SER A 368 8.84 -2.26 5.05
C SER A 368 8.20 -1.19 4.17
N ASN A 369 8.54 -1.23 2.87
CA ASN A 369 7.77 -0.56 1.84
C ASN A 369 6.94 -1.59 1.09
N GLU A 370 5.67 -1.30 0.87
CA GLU A 370 4.78 -2.05 -0.02
C GLU A 370 4.54 -1.20 -1.27
N GLU A 371 4.94 -1.69 -2.44
CA GLU A 371 4.87 -0.95 -3.70
C GLU A 371 4.00 -1.71 -4.71
N TRP A 372 2.97 -1.05 -5.24
CA TRP A 372 2.04 -1.68 -6.18
C TRP A 372 2.39 -1.28 -7.61
N HIS A 373 2.41 -2.29 -8.47
CA HIS A 373 2.69 -2.14 -9.89
C HIS A 373 1.58 -2.80 -10.68
N HIS A 374 1.06 -2.10 -11.68
CA HIS A 374 0.03 -2.59 -12.58
C HIS A 374 0.18 -1.87 -13.92
N ARG A 375 -0.53 -2.30 -14.95
CA ARG A 375 -0.49 -1.59 -16.23
C ARG A 375 -1.06 -0.17 -16.09
N PRO A 376 -0.32 0.89 -16.47
CA PRO A 376 -0.85 2.25 -16.50
C PRO A 376 -2.02 2.38 -17.49
N VAL A 377 -2.87 3.39 -17.30
CA VAL A 377 -3.99 3.65 -18.22
C VAL A 377 -3.43 4.14 -19.57
N GLY A 378 -4.03 3.66 -20.66
CA GLY A 378 -3.62 4.03 -22.02
C GLY A 378 -2.36 3.32 -22.53
N VAL A 379 -1.71 2.46 -21.73
CA VAL A 379 -0.56 1.66 -22.16
C VAL A 379 -1.01 0.33 -22.77
N GLY A 380 -0.50 0.01 -23.96
CA GLY A 380 -0.82 -1.22 -24.68
C GLY A 380 0.00 -2.44 -24.26
N THR A 381 1.20 -2.23 -23.74
CA THR A 381 2.08 -3.32 -23.26
C THR A 381 1.52 -3.90 -21.96
N PRO A 382 1.18 -5.20 -21.91
CA PRO A 382 0.65 -5.82 -20.71
C PRO A 382 1.63 -5.81 -19.53
N MET A 383 1.12 -5.66 -18.32
CA MET A 383 1.95 -5.63 -17.11
C MET A 383 1.17 -6.16 -15.90
N PRO A 384 1.49 -7.36 -15.39
CA PRO A 384 0.73 -8.01 -14.32
C PRO A 384 0.65 -7.13 -13.08
N TRP A 385 -0.50 -7.17 -12.41
CA TRP A 385 -0.62 -6.58 -11.09
C TRP A 385 0.28 -7.35 -10.11
N ARG A 386 1.26 -6.65 -9.53
CA ARG A 386 2.17 -7.19 -8.54
C ARG A 386 2.42 -6.20 -7.42
N ILE A 387 2.66 -6.74 -6.24
CA ILE A 387 2.95 -5.99 -5.03
C ILE A 387 4.30 -6.45 -4.51
N ILE A 388 5.22 -5.51 -4.32
CA ILE A 388 6.57 -5.77 -3.85
C ILE A 388 6.68 -5.27 -2.41
N LEU A 389 6.86 -6.20 -1.47
CA LEU A 389 7.11 -5.93 -0.06
C LEU A 389 8.62 -5.93 0.21
N LYS A 390 9.22 -4.73 0.26
CA LYS A 390 10.65 -4.52 0.48
C LYS A 390 10.96 -4.34 1.96
N LEU A 391 11.78 -5.24 2.52
CA LEU A 391 12.12 -5.24 3.95
C LEU A 391 13.28 -4.27 4.23
N ARG A 392 12.99 -3.17 4.92
CA ARG A 392 13.93 -2.06 5.19
C ARG A 392 14.83 -2.35 6.40
N VAL A 393 15.54 -3.47 6.30
CA VAL A 393 16.37 -4.05 7.38
C VAL A 393 17.83 -3.57 7.37
N SER A 394 18.23 -2.82 6.34
CA SER A 394 19.56 -2.23 6.19
C SER A 394 19.50 -0.72 5.91
N THR A 395 20.50 0.00 6.43
CA THR A 395 20.77 1.41 6.09
C THR A 395 21.82 1.44 5.01
N LEU A 396 21.59 2.17 3.92
CA LEU A 396 22.61 2.37 2.88
C LEU A 396 23.82 3.12 3.44
N ALA A 397 25.01 2.79 2.96
CA ALA A 397 26.25 3.46 3.30
C ALA A 397 26.90 4.09 2.05
N GLY A 398 28.12 4.63 2.22
CA GLY A 398 28.85 5.35 1.18
C GLY A 398 29.19 4.50 -0.06
N PHE A 399 29.25 3.17 0.07
CA PHE A 399 29.52 2.26 -1.04
C PHE A 399 28.36 2.26 -2.06
N GLU A 400 27.13 2.08 -1.56
CA GLU A 400 25.93 2.04 -2.40
C GLU A 400 25.68 3.40 -3.06
N GLY A 401 26.00 4.49 -2.35
CA GLY A 401 25.86 5.86 -2.85
C GLY A 401 26.73 6.15 -4.09
N SER A 402 28.00 5.70 -4.07
CA SER A 402 28.99 5.97 -5.11
C SER A 402 28.97 4.99 -6.27
N THR A 403 28.65 3.71 -6.02
CA THR A 403 28.69 2.65 -7.04
C THR A 403 27.33 2.34 -7.67
N LYS A 404 26.24 2.72 -7.00
CA LYS A 404 24.87 2.25 -7.30
C LYS A 404 24.69 0.73 -7.25
N VAL A 405 25.64 0.02 -6.62
CA VAL A 405 25.52 -1.41 -6.32
C VAL A 405 24.96 -1.59 -4.92
N TYR A 406 23.79 -2.23 -4.88
CA TYR A 406 23.07 -2.83 -3.76
C TYR A 406 23.91 -3.77 -2.89
N VAL A 407 23.89 -3.71 -1.56
CA VAL A 407 24.38 -4.82 -0.72
C VAL A 407 23.28 -5.31 0.23
N ASN A 408 22.86 -6.55 0.03
CA ASN A 408 21.94 -7.25 0.91
C ASN A 408 22.70 -8.20 1.84
N THR A 409 22.21 -8.32 3.06
CA THR A 409 22.75 -9.26 4.05
C THR A 409 22.06 -10.62 4.02
N ILE A 410 20.90 -10.72 3.37
CA ILE A 410 20.06 -11.92 3.34
C ILE A 410 19.87 -12.33 1.89
N SER A 411 20.24 -13.57 1.56
CA SER A 411 20.02 -14.11 0.21
C SER A 411 18.55 -14.45 -0.01
N PRO A 412 18.07 -14.50 -1.27
CA PRO A 412 16.72 -14.98 -1.58
C PRO A 412 16.38 -16.33 -0.95
N ALA A 413 17.30 -17.31 -1.05
CA ALA A 413 17.16 -18.61 -0.39
C ALA A 413 17.05 -18.50 1.15
N SER A 414 17.89 -17.67 1.78
CA SER A 414 17.85 -17.46 3.24
C SER A 414 16.55 -16.80 3.71
N LEU A 415 16.02 -15.84 2.94
CA LEU A 415 14.74 -15.22 3.26
C LEU A 415 13.60 -16.23 3.12
N THR A 416 13.61 -17.04 2.06
CA THR A 416 12.63 -18.11 1.84
C THR A 416 12.60 -19.09 3.03
N ALA A 417 13.77 -19.57 3.44
CA ALA A 417 13.92 -20.48 4.57
C ALA A 417 13.44 -19.89 5.92
N ARG A 418 13.49 -18.57 6.09
CA ARG A 418 12.96 -17.88 7.28
C ARG A 418 11.45 -17.73 7.27
N LEU A 419 10.86 -17.47 6.10
CA LEU A 419 9.44 -17.15 5.99
C LEU A 419 8.55 -18.40 5.94
N LEU A 420 9.00 -19.49 5.28
CA LEU A 420 8.21 -20.71 5.14
C LEU A 420 7.73 -21.30 6.49
N PRO A 421 8.58 -21.48 7.52
CA PRO A 421 8.12 -21.99 8.81
C PRO A 421 7.08 -21.07 9.49
N ARG A 422 7.23 -19.74 9.33
CA ARG A 422 6.30 -18.76 9.88
C ARG A 422 4.93 -18.84 9.17
N LEU A 423 4.91 -19.02 7.86
CA LEU A 423 3.69 -19.23 7.08
C LEU A 423 2.96 -20.52 7.50
N VAL A 424 3.69 -21.64 7.63
CA VAL A 424 3.11 -22.91 8.09
C VAL A 424 2.51 -22.76 9.50
N SER A 425 3.22 -22.09 10.41
CA SER A 425 2.72 -21.81 11.76
C SER A 425 1.49 -20.92 11.75
N ALA A 426 1.47 -19.88 10.90
CA ALA A 426 0.34 -18.96 10.78
C ALA A 426 -0.91 -19.67 10.23
N ARG A 427 -0.76 -20.53 9.22
CA ARG A 427 -1.88 -21.34 8.67
C ARG A 427 -2.43 -22.28 9.72
N ARG A 428 -1.58 -23.02 10.43
CA ARG A 428 -2.00 -23.94 11.53
C ARG A 428 -2.74 -23.22 12.65
N ALA A 429 -2.39 -21.96 12.91
CA ALA A 429 -3.06 -21.12 13.90
C ALA A 429 -4.33 -20.43 13.38
N GLY A 430 -4.74 -20.67 12.13
CA GLY A 430 -5.90 -20.01 11.51
C GLY A 430 -5.73 -18.50 11.33
N ARG A 431 -4.50 -17.97 11.35
CA ARG A 431 -4.22 -16.52 11.24
C ARG A 431 -4.21 -16.01 9.80
N ILE A 432 -4.08 -16.91 8.82
CA ILE A 432 -4.06 -16.60 7.40
C ILE A 432 -5.10 -17.48 6.69
N ALA A 433 -5.50 -17.08 5.49
CA ALA A 433 -6.42 -17.87 4.67
C ALA A 433 -5.81 -19.24 4.32
N GLU A 434 -6.67 -20.20 3.95
CA GLU A 434 -6.20 -21.47 3.40
C GLU A 434 -5.53 -21.24 2.03
N MET A 435 -4.34 -21.82 1.86
CA MET A 435 -3.51 -21.68 0.65
C MET A 435 -2.43 -22.76 0.64
N ARG A 436 -1.86 -23.02 -0.54
CA ARG A 436 -0.67 -23.88 -0.71
C ARG A 436 0.57 -23.12 -0.22
N ILE A 437 1.46 -23.78 0.51
CA ILE A 437 2.70 -23.18 1.05
C ILE A 437 3.92 -23.99 0.61
N GLY A 438 4.95 -23.28 0.12
CA GLY A 438 6.24 -23.86 -0.25
C GLY A 438 6.12 -25.02 -1.23
N ALA A 439 6.54 -26.22 -0.80
CA ALA A 439 6.53 -27.43 -1.63
C ALA A 439 5.12 -27.94 -2.01
N GLU A 440 4.07 -27.44 -1.36
CA GLU A 440 2.68 -27.75 -1.73
C GLU A 440 2.23 -27.00 -3.01
N CYS A 441 3.00 -25.98 -3.43
CA CYS A 441 2.72 -25.19 -4.62
C CYS A 441 3.22 -25.92 -5.88
N ASP A 442 2.36 -26.77 -6.46
CA ASP A 442 2.59 -27.33 -7.80
C ASP A 442 2.12 -26.34 -8.87
N LEU A 443 3.05 -25.48 -9.34
CA LEU A 443 2.76 -24.40 -10.27
C LEU A 443 3.38 -24.69 -11.65
N PRO A 444 2.62 -24.58 -12.75
CA PRO A 444 3.18 -24.66 -14.09
C PRO A 444 4.04 -23.43 -14.40
N ARG A 445 4.96 -23.60 -15.35
CA ARG A 445 5.68 -22.47 -15.97
C ARG A 445 4.72 -21.63 -16.79
N GLY A 446 4.95 -20.32 -16.85
CA GLY A 446 4.10 -19.42 -17.63
C GLY A 446 2.76 -19.12 -16.96
N ILE A 447 2.69 -19.16 -15.62
CA ILE A 447 1.43 -19.03 -14.85
C ILE A 447 0.73 -17.68 -15.01
N LEU A 448 1.46 -16.60 -15.35
CA LEU A 448 0.88 -15.27 -15.53
C LEU A 448 0.14 -15.20 -16.87
N GLN A 449 -1.16 -14.97 -16.83
CA GLN A 449 -2.01 -14.89 -18.02
C GLN A 449 -2.00 -13.51 -18.66
N SER A 450 -1.72 -12.45 -17.90
CA SER A 450 -1.75 -11.07 -18.38
C SER A 450 -0.62 -10.71 -19.34
N VAL A 451 0.20 -11.65 -19.78
CA VAL A 451 1.39 -11.39 -20.62
C VAL A 451 1.37 -12.22 -21.91
N GLY A 452 0.23 -12.89 -22.18
CA GLY A 452 -0.02 -13.76 -23.32
C GLY A 452 -0.80 -13.10 -24.44
#